data_AF-A0A9Q0IWP7-F1
#
_entry.id   AF-A0A9Q0IWP7-F1
#
_cell.length_a   1.000
_cell.length_b   1.000
_cell.length_c   1.000
_cell.angle_alpha   90.00
_cell.angle_beta   90.00
_cell.angle_gamma   90.00
#
_symmetry.space_group_name_H-M   'P 1'
#
loop_
_entity.id
_entity.type
_entity.pdbx_description
1 polymer ?
#
loop_
_entity_poly.entity_id
_entity_poly.type
_entity_poly.pdbx_seq_one_letter_code
_entity_poly.pdbx_strand_id
1 'polypeptide(L)'
;MASSETPPPSLRQGVRIAPHDSSVSVEEALLAAGEQVGHGNLVFASRVNKAVLVFVKSEQMVHQLVASGVIIRDLYVQVSPLSVPST
;
A
#
# COMPACT_ATOMS: atom_id res chain seq x y z
N MET A 1 18.05 9.29 -24.53
CA MET A 1 17.70 8.57 -23.28
C MET A 1 16.23 8.82 -23.02
N ALA A 2 15.37 7.83 -23.23
CA ALA A 2 13.95 7.98 -22.90
C ALA A 2 13.82 7.83 -21.38
N SER A 3 13.45 8.91 -20.70
CA SER A 3 13.00 8.85 -19.31
C SER A 3 11.86 7.83 -19.26
N SER A 4 12.05 6.72 -18.55
CA SER A 4 10.97 5.80 -18.25
C SER A 4 10.05 6.48 -17.23
N GLU A 5 9.22 7.42 -17.68
CA GLU A 5 8.11 7.94 -16.88
C GLU A 5 7.23 6.75 -16.55
N THR A 6 7.35 6.27 -15.31
CA THR A 6 6.44 5.25 -14.81
C THR A 6 5.06 5.89 -14.84
N PRO A 7 4.07 5.32 -15.54
CA PRO A 7 2.76 5.93 -15.63
C PRO A 7 2.23 6.18 -14.22
N PRO A 8 1.55 7.32 -13.97
CA PRO A 8 1.03 7.64 -12.66
C PRO A 8 0.18 6.47 -12.13
N PRO A 9 0.37 6.06 -10.87
CA PRO A 9 -0.28 4.89 -10.35
C PRO A 9 -1.80 5.07 -10.33
N SER A 10 -2.52 4.05 -10.81
CA SER A 10 -3.98 4.06 -10.86
C SER A 10 -4.59 3.71 -9.50
N LEU A 11 -5.86 4.06 -9.26
CA LEU A 11 -6.56 3.68 -8.04
C LEU A 11 -6.66 2.15 -7.86
N ARG A 12 -6.64 1.37 -8.94
CA ARG A 12 -6.60 -0.10 -8.89
C ARG A 12 -5.28 -0.66 -8.35
N GLN A 13 -4.23 0.14 -8.37
CA GLN A 13 -2.92 -0.19 -7.82
C GLN A 13 -2.72 0.34 -6.40
N GLY A 14 -3.76 0.94 -5.80
CA GLY A 14 -3.68 1.57 -4.50
C GLY A 14 -4.37 0.75 -3.40
N VAL A 15 -3.76 0.74 -2.22
CA VAL A 15 -4.35 0.26 -0.98
C VAL A 15 -4.40 1.36 0.07
N ARG A 16 -5.33 1.22 1.01
CA ARG A 16 -5.45 2.01 2.23
C ARG A 16 -5.10 1.15 3.43
N ILE A 17 -4.09 1.57 4.16
CA ILE A 17 -3.66 1.00 5.44
C ILE A 17 -4.13 1.95 6.53
N ALA A 18 -5.04 1.50 7.40
CA ALA A 18 -5.61 2.32 8.47
C ALA A 18 -5.15 1.79 9.84
N PRO A 19 -3.94 2.14 10.31
CA PRO A 19 -3.49 1.73 11.63
C PRO A 19 -4.35 2.38 12.73
N HIS A 20 -4.56 1.65 13.83
CA HIS A 20 -5.31 2.16 14.98
C HIS A 20 -4.61 3.34 15.67
N ASP A 21 -3.27 3.33 15.65
CA ASP A 21 -2.45 4.40 16.20
C ASP A 21 -2.07 5.40 15.11
N SER A 22 -2.42 6.68 15.33
CA SER A 22 -2.04 7.78 14.45
C SER A 22 -0.55 8.12 14.49
N SER A 23 0.21 7.56 15.44
CA SER A 23 1.67 7.70 15.54
C SER A 23 2.44 6.87 14.51
N VAL A 24 1.78 5.91 13.84
CA VAL A 24 2.41 5.09 12.81
C VAL A 24 2.85 5.97 11.65
N SER A 25 4.12 5.98 11.28
CA SER A 25 4.66 6.78 10.19
C SER A 25 4.32 6.19 8.81
N VAL A 26 4.55 6.97 7.73
CA VAL A 26 4.41 6.44 6.37
C VAL A 26 5.48 5.39 6.09
N GLU A 27 6.67 5.57 6.64
CA GLU A 27 7.80 4.65 6.50
C GLU A 27 7.50 3.29 7.15
N GLU A 28 6.93 3.27 8.36
CA GLU A 28 6.53 2.02 9.03
C GLU A 28 5.48 1.26 8.22
N ALA A 29 4.51 1.97 7.64
CA ALA A 29 3.51 1.36 6.77
C ALA A 29 4.11 0.82 5.46
N LEU A 30 5.11 1.51 4.91
CA LEU A 30 5.83 1.06 3.71
C LEU A 30 6.71 -0.15 3.97
N LEU A 31 7.41 -0.21 5.11
CA LEU A 31 8.19 -1.37 5.52
C LEU A 31 7.28 -2.61 5.62
N ALA A 32 6.17 -2.49 6.35
CA ALA A 32 5.23 -3.59 6.52
C ALA A 32 4.57 -4.04 5.19
N ALA A 33 4.23 -3.10 4.30
CA ALA A 33 3.73 -3.44 2.97
C ALA A 33 4.83 -4.10 2.11
N GLY A 34 6.06 -3.60 2.20
CA GLY A 34 7.24 -4.12 1.49
C GLY A 34 7.62 -5.53 1.90
N GLU A 35 7.37 -5.94 3.15
CA GLU A 35 7.53 -7.33 3.60
C GLU A 35 6.56 -8.29 2.91
N GLN A 36 5.35 -7.82 2.58
CA GLN A 36 4.34 -8.65 1.92
C GLN A 36 4.57 -8.76 0.41
N VAL A 37 4.78 -7.63 -0.28
CA VAL A 37 4.83 -7.57 -1.75
C VAL A 37 6.21 -7.31 -2.33
N GLY A 38 7.23 -7.13 -1.49
CA GLY A 38 8.58 -6.75 -1.88
C GLY A 38 8.76 -5.24 -2.00
N HIS A 39 9.80 -4.71 -1.35
CA HIS A 39 10.12 -3.28 -1.31
C HIS A 39 10.29 -2.64 -2.70
N GLY A 40 10.86 -3.37 -3.65
CA GLY A 40 11.04 -2.88 -5.03
C GLY A 40 9.75 -2.74 -5.84
N ASN A 41 8.60 -3.14 -5.29
CA ASN A 41 7.29 -3.08 -5.93
C ASN A 41 6.40 -1.94 -5.43
N LEU A 42 6.86 -1.19 -4.43
CA LEU A 42 6.23 0.02 -3.94
C LEU A 42 6.53 1.17 -4.90
N VAL A 43 5.52 1.96 -5.24
CA VAL A 43 5.62 3.08 -6.19
C VAL A 43 5.54 4.41 -5.45
N PHE A 44 4.52 4.54 -4.59
CA PHE A 44 4.24 5.77 -3.89
C PHE A 44 3.53 5.48 -2.59
N ALA A 45 3.71 6.33 -1.58
CA ALA A 45 2.87 6.33 -0.40
C ALA A 45 2.63 7.74 0.11
N SER A 46 1.46 7.93 0.72
CA SER A 46 1.08 9.21 1.31
C SER A 46 0.17 9.01 2.50
N ARG A 47 0.35 9.82 3.54
CA ARG A 47 -0.57 9.87 4.66
C ARG A 47 -1.81 10.68 4.28
N VAL A 48 -2.98 10.07 4.47
CA VAL A 48 -4.28 10.72 4.33
C VAL A 48 -5.04 10.54 5.65
N ASN A 49 -5.14 11.63 6.43
CA ASN A 49 -5.73 11.61 7.77
C ASN A 49 -5.08 10.53 8.67
N LYS A 50 -5.90 9.60 9.17
CA LYS A 50 -5.46 8.49 10.02
C LYS A 50 -5.00 7.25 9.24
N ALA A 51 -4.90 7.33 7.91
CA ALA A 51 -4.51 6.23 7.05
C ALA A 51 -3.25 6.55 6.23
N VAL A 52 -2.60 5.51 5.73
CA VAL A 52 -1.55 5.58 4.71
C VAL A 52 -2.10 4.95 3.44
N LEU A 53 -2.02 5.70 2.35
CA LEU A 53 -2.23 5.16 1.01
C LEU A 53 -0.90 4.64 0.50
N VAL A 54 -0.90 3.43 -0.05
CA VAL A 54 0.27 2.82 -0.67
C VAL A 54 -0.11 2.37 -2.07
N PHE A 55 0.71 2.72 -3.05
CA PHE A 55 0.57 2.29 -4.43
C PHE A 55 1.67 1.30 -4.79
N VAL A 56 1.27 0.24 -5.48
CA VAL A 56 2.14 -0.86 -5.90
C VAL A 56 2.19 -0.98 -7.42
N LYS A 57 3.16 -1.72 -7.96
CA LYS A 57 3.32 -1.87 -9.42
C LYS A 57 2.16 -2.60 -10.10
N SER A 58 1.49 -3.53 -9.43
CA SER A 58 0.46 -4.37 -10.05
C SER A 58 -0.77 -4.56 -9.16
N GLU A 59 -1.92 -4.77 -9.81
CA GLU A 59 -3.19 -5.06 -9.12
C GLU A 59 -3.14 -6.41 -8.37
N GLN A 60 -2.36 -7.38 -8.86
CA GLN A 60 -2.14 -8.65 -8.15
C GLN A 60 -1.53 -8.44 -6.75
N MET A 61 -0.61 -7.47 -6.61
CA MET A 61 -0.01 -7.13 -5.32
C MET A 61 -1.02 -6.43 -4.39
N VAL A 62 -1.99 -5.70 -4.94
CA VAL A 62 -3.10 -5.14 -4.15
C VAL A 62 -3.93 -6.28 -3.55
N HIS A 63 -4.31 -7.28 -4.35
CA HIS A 63 -5.03 -8.44 -3.85
C HIS A 63 -4.24 -9.19 -2.78
N GLN A 64 -2.93 -9.33 -2.97
CA GLN A 64 -2.05 -9.93 -1.98
C GLN A 64 -2.06 -9.15 -0.65
N LEU A 65 -1.85 -7.83 -0.68
CA LEU A 65 -1.87 -6.98 0.52
C LEU A 65 -3.22 -6.99 1.24
N VAL A 66 -4.32 -7.04 0.49
CA VAL A 66 -5.67 -7.10 1.05
C VAL A 66 -5.93 -8.46 1.70
N ALA A 67 -5.45 -9.55 1.10
CA ALA A 67 -5.60 -10.89 1.65
C ALA A 67 -4.69 -11.14 2.87
N SER A 68 -3.45 -10.66 2.82
CA SER A 68 -2.47 -10.85 3.90
C SER A 68 -2.64 -9.86 5.04
N GLY A 69 -3.15 -8.66 4.77
CA GLY A 69 -2.97 -7.51 5.65
C GLY A 69 -1.49 -7.12 5.78
N VAL A 70 -1.18 -6.29 6.77
CA VAL A 70 0.20 -5.92 7.13
C VAL A 70 0.39 -5.98 8.66
N ILE A 71 1.62 -6.19 9.11
CA ILE A 71 1.98 -6.18 10.53
C ILE A 71 2.81 -4.93 10.81
N ILE A 72 2.31 -4.06 11.69
CA ILE A 72 3.01 -2.84 12.09
C ILE A 72 3.18 -2.87 13.59
N ARG A 73 4.43 -2.86 14.09
CA ARG A 73 4.74 -2.97 15.54
C ARG A 73 4.04 -4.17 16.19
N ASP A 74 4.13 -5.34 15.56
CA ASP A 74 3.49 -6.59 15.98
C ASP A 74 1.95 -6.56 16.03
N LEU A 75 1.32 -5.52 15.48
CA LEU A 75 -0.13 -5.41 15.36
C LEU A 75 -0.58 -5.67 13.92
N TYR A 76 -1.53 -6.59 13.78
CA TYR A 76 -2.19 -6.82 12.51
C TYR A 76 -3.06 -5.62 12.13
N VAL A 77 -2.84 -5.08 10.94
CA VAL A 77 -3.61 -3.98 10.36
C VAL A 77 -4.27 -4.46 9.08
N GLN A 78 -5.60 -4.40 9.06
CA GLN A 78 -6.38 -4.75 7.88
C GLN A 78 -6.17 -3.72 6.77
N VAL A 79 -6.00 -4.20 5.54
CA VAL A 79 -5.76 -3.38 4.36
C VAL A 79 -7.00 -3.39 3.47
N SER A 80 -7.37 -2.24 2.91
CA SER A 80 -8.50 -2.11 1.99
C SER A 80 -8.03 -1.63 0.62
N PRO A 81 -8.55 -2.15 -0.51
CA PRO A 81 -8.21 -1.60 -1.81
C PRO A 81 -8.83 -0.20 -2.00
N LEU A 82 -8.19 0.65 -2.82
CA LEU A 82 -8.72 1.99 -3.13
C LEU A 82 -9.79 1.97 -4.22
N SER A 83 -9.74 0.99 -5.13
CA SER A 83 -10.82 0.70 -6.06
C SER A 83 -11.42 -0.64 -5.66
N VAL A 84 -12.75 -0.70 -5.54
CA VAL A 84 -13.43 -1.99 -5.53
C VAL A 84 -13.29 -2.60 -6.92
N PRO A 85 -12.82 -3.85 -7.06
CA PRO A 85 -12.93 -4.55 -8.32
C PRO A 85 -14.43 -4.67 -8.63
N SER A 86 -14.86 -4.15 -9.80
CA SER A 86 -16.20 -4.46 -10.31
C SER A 86 -16.26 -5.96 -10.54
N THR A 87 -17.23 -6.62 -9.91
CA THR A 87 -17.46 -8.07 -10.04
C THR A 87 -17.85 -8.48 -11.44
#